data_AF-A0A6G3SCH6-F1
#
_entry.id   AF-A0A6G3SCH6-F1
#
_cell.length_a   1.000
_cell.length_b   1.000
_cell.length_c   1.000
_cell.angle_alpha   90.00
_cell.angle_beta   90.00
_cell.angle_gamma   90.00
#
_symmetry.space_group_name_H-M   'P 1'
#
loop_
_entity.id
_entity.type
_entity.pdbx_description
1 polymer ?
#
loop_
_entity_poly.entity_id
_entity_poly.type
_entity_poly.pdbx_seq_one_letter_code
_entity_poly.pdbx_strand_id
1 'polypeptide(L)'
;VAACDAADRDALAGLLASIPPAHPLTAVVHAAGVVEDATLAALTTESLARVLRPKVDAAWNLHELTAGAQLTDFVLFSSVAGLVGNAGQAGYAAGNTFLDALAAHRRAEGLPAVSLAWGMWQDGMASDLDRADRARLARNGILPMPTDRALAALDTALAAQEEPRPVLAPVALDLAALRGLGDALPELYRGLVRTERRLARSAPAATEIPLAQRLTGLDGEEQQRLLLDFVREQVGIVLAHPAPRTIDVERGLLDLGLDSLAAVELRNRLNTTTALRLPSTLVFDHPTTRAIAEFLRGELVGEAADPVQAALDALEAALSAAGPSDGEGTAGTYAAQLRGLLRTVDGGPDGADVALATDDELFAALDSELGR
;
A
#
# COMPACT_ATOMS: atom_id res chain seq x y z
N VAL A 1 -32.40 -31.94 7.44
CA VAL A 1 -30.97 -31.74 7.10
C VAL A 1 -30.44 -33.03 6.54
N ALA A 2 -29.79 -33.00 5.38
CA ALA A 2 -29.17 -34.16 4.74
C ALA A 2 -27.68 -33.86 4.50
N ALA A 3 -26.82 -34.86 4.63
CA ALA A 3 -25.40 -34.73 4.31
C ALA A 3 -25.22 -34.83 2.79
N CYS A 4 -24.74 -33.75 2.16
CA CYS A 4 -24.47 -33.70 0.73
C CYS A 4 -23.42 -32.63 0.44
N ASP A 5 -22.41 -32.99 -0.33
CA ASP A 5 -21.48 -32.02 -0.90
C ASP A 5 -22.03 -31.58 -2.26
N ALA A 6 -22.45 -30.31 -2.38
CA ALA A 6 -23.04 -29.80 -3.62
C ALA A 6 -22.03 -29.74 -4.78
N ALA A 7 -20.72 -29.76 -4.50
CA ALA A 7 -19.69 -29.86 -5.53
C ALA A 7 -19.51 -31.29 -6.07
N ASP A 8 -20.05 -32.30 -5.39
CA ASP A 8 -20.24 -33.64 -5.96
C ASP A 8 -21.58 -33.69 -6.70
N ARG A 9 -21.50 -33.72 -8.03
CA ARG A 9 -22.66 -33.66 -8.91
C ARG A 9 -23.61 -34.85 -8.72
N ASP A 10 -23.07 -36.05 -8.52
CA ASP A 10 -23.87 -37.27 -8.42
C ASP A 10 -24.55 -37.35 -7.05
N ALA A 11 -23.83 -36.97 -5.99
CA ALA A 11 -24.42 -36.83 -4.66
C ALA A 11 -25.57 -35.80 -4.65
N LEU A 12 -25.35 -34.64 -5.27
CA LEU A 12 -26.38 -33.60 -5.37
C LEU A 12 -27.58 -34.06 -6.20
N ALA A 13 -27.37 -34.74 -7.32
CA ALA A 13 -28.45 -35.29 -8.13
C ALA A 13 -29.29 -36.31 -7.33
N GLY A 14 -28.63 -37.18 -6.56
CA GLY A 14 -29.31 -38.12 -5.67
C GLY A 14 -30.14 -37.42 -4.58
N LEU A 15 -29.60 -36.36 -3.98
CA LEU A 15 -30.33 -35.55 -3.02
C LEU A 15 -31.56 -34.87 -3.65
N LEU A 16 -31.41 -34.24 -4.82
CA LEU A 16 -32.50 -33.59 -5.54
C LEU A 16 -33.61 -34.58 -5.93
N ALA A 17 -33.25 -35.78 -6.36
CA ALA A 17 -34.21 -36.83 -6.69
C ALA A 17 -34.98 -37.36 -5.47
N SER A 18 -34.48 -37.15 -4.25
CA SER A 18 -35.17 -37.55 -3.01
C SER A 18 -36.30 -36.59 -2.60
N ILE A 19 -36.41 -35.42 -3.24
CA ILE A 19 -37.44 -34.43 -2.94
C ILE A 19 -38.82 -34.95 -3.38
N PRO A 20 -39.81 -35.06 -2.47
CA PRO A 20 -41.12 -35.60 -2.80
C PRO A 20 -41.85 -34.75 -3.87
N PRO A 21 -42.48 -35.36 -4.88
CA PRO A 21 -43.25 -34.63 -5.89
C PRO A 21 -44.41 -33.79 -5.33
N ALA A 22 -44.94 -34.15 -4.16
CA ALA A 22 -45.97 -33.38 -3.45
C ALA A 22 -45.46 -32.05 -2.89
N HIS A 23 -44.15 -31.91 -2.71
CA HIS A 23 -43.46 -30.72 -2.22
C HIS A 23 -42.25 -30.44 -3.11
N PRO A 24 -42.48 -30.02 -4.37
CA PRO A 24 -41.40 -29.83 -5.33
C PRO A 24 -40.44 -28.72 -4.87
N LEU A 25 -39.19 -28.80 -5.32
CA LEU A 25 -38.20 -27.75 -5.10
C LEU A 25 -38.67 -26.45 -5.76
N THR A 26 -38.84 -25.39 -4.97
CA THR A 26 -39.25 -24.06 -5.46
C THR A 26 -38.13 -23.03 -5.38
N ALA A 27 -37.14 -23.22 -4.53
CA ALA A 27 -36.06 -22.26 -4.35
C ALA A 27 -34.72 -22.93 -4.06
N VAL A 28 -33.65 -22.30 -4.53
CA VAL A 28 -32.27 -22.65 -4.19
C VAL A 28 -31.62 -21.45 -3.51
N VAL A 29 -31.01 -21.67 -2.35
CA VAL A 29 -30.17 -20.68 -1.67
C VAL A 29 -28.78 -21.27 -1.52
N HIS A 30 -27.85 -20.83 -2.35
CA HIS A 30 -26.46 -21.26 -2.33
C HIS A 30 -25.64 -20.36 -1.41
N ALA A 31 -25.48 -20.82 -0.17
CA ALA A 31 -24.71 -20.13 0.89
C ALA A 31 -23.38 -20.84 1.24
N ALA A 32 -22.94 -21.80 0.41
CA ALA A 32 -21.69 -22.51 0.64
C ALA A 32 -20.48 -21.63 0.27
N GLY A 33 -19.44 -21.69 1.10
CA GLY A 33 -18.22 -20.97 0.84
C GLY A 33 -17.19 -21.23 1.92
N VAL A 34 -15.92 -21.20 1.52
CA VAL A 34 -14.77 -21.21 2.41
C VAL A 34 -13.85 -20.05 2.02
N VAL A 35 -13.10 -19.56 2.98
CA VAL A 35 -12.10 -18.50 2.78
C VAL A 35 -10.74 -19.06 3.12
N GLU A 36 -9.76 -18.75 2.29
CA GLU A 36 -8.36 -19.06 2.53
C GLU A 36 -7.53 -17.92 1.95
N ASP A 37 -7.07 -17.05 2.84
CA ASP A 37 -6.39 -15.82 2.45
C ASP A 37 -4.93 -16.11 2.14
N ALA A 38 -4.50 -15.71 0.95
CA ALA A 38 -3.13 -15.80 0.48
C ALA A 38 -2.85 -14.67 -0.51
N THR A 39 -1.61 -14.17 -0.51
CA THR A 39 -1.17 -13.26 -1.57
C THR A 39 -1.23 -13.98 -2.92
N LEU A 40 -1.38 -13.23 -4.02
CA LEU A 40 -1.43 -13.84 -5.35
C LEU A 40 -0.18 -14.68 -5.66
N ALA A 41 0.98 -14.28 -5.16
CA ALA A 41 2.24 -15.01 -5.32
C ALA A 41 2.33 -16.29 -4.48
N ALA A 42 1.60 -16.36 -3.36
CA ALA A 42 1.56 -17.52 -2.47
C ALA A 42 0.38 -18.48 -2.77
N LEU A 43 -0.51 -18.12 -3.70
CA LEU A 43 -1.62 -18.98 -4.09
C LEU A 43 -1.13 -20.24 -4.79
N THR A 44 -1.59 -21.38 -4.28
CA THR A 44 -1.34 -22.70 -4.87
C THR A 44 -2.57 -23.16 -5.65
N THR A 45 -2.39 -24.13 -6.55
CA THR A 45 -3.51 -24.75 -7.26
C THR A 45 -4.47 -25.44 -6.29
N GLU A 46 -3.93 -26.06 -5.24
CA GLU A 46 -4.69 -26.77 -4.22
C GLU A 46 -5.52 -25.82 -3.34
N SER A 47 -4.93 -24.71 -2.88
CA SER A 47 -5.66 -23.68 -2.12
C SER A 47 -6.74 -23.02 -2.98
N LEU A 48 -6.44 -22.75 -4.26
CA LEU A 48 -7.42 -22.19 -5.18
C LEU A 48 -8.58 -23.16 -5.44
N ALA A 49 -8.30 -24.44 -5.71
CA ALA A 49 -9.32 -25.46 -5.90
C ALA A 49 -10.23 -25.59 -4.67
N ARG A 50 -9.67 -25.52 -3.46
CA ARG A 50 -10.43 -25.59 -2.21
C ARG A 50 -11.40 -24.43 -2.03
N VAL A 51 -10.98 -23.21 -2.36
CA VAL A 51 -11.81 -22.00 -2.26
C VAL A 51 -12.87 -21.93 -3.38
N LEU A 52 -12.48 -22.31 -4.60
CA LEU A 52 -13.39 -22.26 -5.75
C LEU A 52 -14.44 -23.36 -5.72
N ARG A 53 -14.09 -24.60 -5.37
CA ARG A 53 -14.99 -25.76 -5.43
C ARG A 53 -16.38 -25.54 -4.79
N PRO A 54 -16.51 -25.04 -3.55
CA PRO A 54 -17.82 -24.83 -2.94
C PRO A 54 -18.61 -23.66 -3.54
N LYS A 55 -17.99 -22.75 -4.32
CA LYS A 55 -18.67 -21.63 -4.97
C LYS A 55 -18.91 -21.85 -6.47
N VAL A 56 -17.93 -22.42 -7.16
CA VAL A 56 -17.94 -22.60 -8.62
C VAL A 56 -18.61 -23.93 -8.96
N ASP A 57 -17.98 -25.06 -8.59
CA ASP A 57 -18.47 -26.39 -8.96
C ASP A 57 -19.86 -26.64 -8.38
N ALA A 58 -20.06 -26.30 -7.10
CA ALA A 58 -21.35 -26.47 -6.45
C ALA A 58 -22.47 -25.63 -7.08
N ALA A 59 -22.21 -24.35 -7.38
CA ALA A 59 -23.22 -23.49 -8.00
C ALA A 59 -23.50 -23.88 -9.45
N TRP A 60 -22.48 -24.33 -10.18
CA TRP A 60 -22.64 -24.86 -11.54
C TRP A 60 -23.47 -26.15 -11.55
N ASN A 61 -23.19 -27.09 -10.64
CA ASN A 61 -24.00 -28.30 -10.50
C ASN A 61 -25.45 -27.97 -10.15
N LEU A 62 -25.70 -27.03 -9.23
CA LEU A 62 -27.04 -26.54 -8.91
C LEU A 62 -27.71 -25.92 -10.14
N HIS A 63 -27.00 -25.12 -10.91
CA HIS A 63 -27.51 -24.52 -12.14
C HIS A 63 -28.01 -25.59 -13.12
N GLU A 64 -27.14 -26.56 -13.46
CA GLU A 64 -27.42 -27.63 -14.42
C GLU A 64 -28.56 -28.55 -13.95
N LEU A 65 -28.48 -29.03 -12.71
CA LEU A 65 -29.41 -30.04 -12.18
C LEU A 65 -30.79 -29.45 -11.86
N THR A 66 -30.93 -28.13 -11.78
CA THR A 66 -32.21 -27.45 -11.52
C THR A 66 -32.72 -26.63 -12.71
N ALA A 67 -32.06 -26.67 -13.86
CA ALA A 67 -32.48 -25.90 -15.05
C ALA A 67 -33.92 -26.24 -15.51
N GLY A 68 -34.35 -27.49 -15.34
CA GLY A 68 -35.72 -27.93 -15.65
C GLY A 68 -36.73 -27.78 -14.50
N ALA A 69 -36.31 -27.33 -13.32
CA ALA A 69 -37.19 -27.14 -12.18
C ALA A 69 -37.93 -25.80 -12.27
N GLN A 70 -39.18 -25.75 -11.82
CA GLN A 70 -39.98 -24.52 -11.76
C GLN A 70 -39.62 -23.71 -10.51
N LEU A 71 -38.37 -23.25 -10.44
CA LEU A 71 -37.91 -22.42 -9.34
C LEU A 71 -38.54 -21.02 -9.43
N THR A 72 -38.87 -20.46 -8.27
CA THR A 72 -39.18 -19.03 -8.11
C THR A 72 -37.91 -18.24 -7.82
N ASP A 73 -36.96 -18.84 -7.09
CA ASP A 73 -35.78 -18.17 -6.58
C ASP A 73 -34.52 -19.02 -6.73
N PHE A 74 -33.42 -18.39 -7.16
CA PHE A 74 -32.08 -18.97 -7.17
C PHE A 74 -31.11 -17.92 -6.62
N VAL A 75 -30.82 -18.00 -5.33
CA VAL A 75 -30.08 -16.99 -4.59
C VAL A 75 -28.64 -17.45 -4.41
N LEU A 76 -27.68 -16.64 -4.87
CA LEU A 76 -26.25 -16.90 -4.73
C LEU A 76 -25.66 -15.94 -3.70
N PHE A 77 -25.05 -16.48 -2.65
CA PHE A 77 -24.34 -15.69 -1.64
C PHE A 77 -22.91 -15.43 -2.12
N SER A 78 -22.76 -14.28 -2.76
CA SER A 78 -21.49 -13.71 -3.21
C SER A 78 -20.92 -12.76 -2.14
N SER A 79 -19.85 -12.05 -2.47
CA SER A 79 -19.21 -11.08 -1.59
C SER A 79 -18.76 -9.85 -2.37
N VAL A 80 -18.81 -8.69 -1.72
CA VAL A 80 -18.25 -7.44 -2.26
C VAL A 80 -16.77 -7.55 -2.63
N ALA A 81 -16.04 -8.53 -2.05
CA ALA A 81 -14.67 -8.85 -2.43
C ALA A 81 -14.54 -9.24 -3.93
N GLY A 82 -15.58 -9.81 -4.54
CA GLY A 82 -15.63 -10.09 -5.99
C GLY A 82 -15.81 -8.83 -6.86
N LEU A 83 -16.19 -7.69 -6.27
CA LEU A 83 -16.44 -6.43 -6.98
C LEU A 83 -15.28 -5.43 -6.86
N VAL A 84 -14.77 -5.25 -5.63
CA VAL A 84 -13.72 -4.26 -5.35
C VAL A 84 -12.38 -4.87 -4.96
N GLY A 85 -12.32 -6.21 -4.86
CA GLY A 85 -11.16 -6.92 -4.37
C GLY A 85 -11.00 -6.81 -2.85
N ASN A 86 -10.16 -7.68 -2.30
CA ASN A 86 -9.61 -7.53 -0.96
C ASN A 86 -8.20 -8.11 -0.94
N ALA A 87 -7.30 -7.49 -0.20
CA ALA A 87 -5.91 -7.92 -0.14
C ALA A 87 -5.84 -9.34 0.44
N GLY A 88 -5.11 -10.24 -0.23
CA GLY A 88 -5.02 -11.65 0.16
C GLY A 88 -6.20 -12.52 -0.27
N GLN A 89 -7.23 -11.99 -0.93
CA GLN A 89 -8.47 -12.75 -1.21
C GLN A 89 -8.69 -13.04 -2.70
N ALA A 90 -7.64 -13.19 -3.51
CA ALA A 90 -7.81 -13.32 -4.97
C ALA A 90 -8.63 -14.55 -5.39
N GLY A 91 -8.40 -15.71 -4.76
CA GLY A 91 -9.20 -16.92 -5.03
C GLY A 91 -10.66 -16.78 -4.59
N TYR A 92 -10.89 -16.16 -3.42
CA TYR A 92 -12.23 -15.89 -2.92
C TYR A 92 -12.97 -14.88 -3.80
N ALA A 93 -12.32 -13.81 -4.21
CA ALA A 93 -12.87 -12.81 -5.14
C ALA A 93 -13.28 -13.49 -6.45
N ALA A 94 -12.41 -14.32 -7.05
CA ALA A 94 -12.72 -15.03 -8.29
C ALA A 94 -13.95 -15.94 -8.16
N GLY A 95 -14.07 -16.70 -7.07
CA GLY A 95 -15.24 -17.55 -6.82
C GLY A 95 -16.54 -16.75 -6.67
N ASN A 96 -16.48 -15.58 -6.04
CA ASN A 96 -17.64 -14.70 -5.90
C ASN A 96 -18.01 -13.99 -7.21
N THR A 97 -17.03 -13.54 -7.99
CA THR A 97 -17.26 -13.00 -9.34
C THR A 97 -17.88 -14.06 -10.26
N PHE A 98 -17.51 -15.33 -10.13
CA PHE A 98 -18.18 -16.42 -10.85
C PHE A 98 -19.66 -16.53 -10.48
N LEU A 99 -20.02 -16.45 -9.20
CA LEU A 99 -21.42 -16.46 -8.76
C LEU A 99 -22.20 -15.28 -9.35
N ASP A 100 -21.60 -14.09 -9.35
CA ASP A 100 -22.20 -12.88 -9.94
C ASP A 100 -22.47 -13.08 -11.44
N ALA A 101 -21.49 -13.64 -12.16
CA ALA A 101 -21.63 -13.97 -13.58
C ALA A 101 -22.67 -15.07 -13.83
N LEU A 102 -22.74 -16.10 -12.97
CA LEU A 102 -23.72 -17.17 -13.08
C LEU A 102 -25.16 -16.66 -12.89
N ALA A 103 -25.39 -15.70 -11.99
CA ALA A 103 -26.69 -15.07 -11.84
C ALA A 103 -27.10 -14.32 -13.12
N ALA A 104 -26.17 -13.57 -13.71
CA ALA A 104 -26.40 -12.88 -14.99
C ALA A 104 -26.66 -13.87 -16.13
N HIS A 105 -25.89 -14.96 -16.18
CA HIS A 105 -26.05 -16.03 -17.17
C HIS A 105 -27.43 -16.70 -17.07
N ARG A 106 -27.85 -17.12 -15.88
CA ARG A 106 -29.19 -17.71 -15.65
C ARG A 106 -30.32 -16.78 -16.07
N ARG A 107 -30.21 -15.50 -15.73
CA ARG A 107 -31.19 -14.48 -16.14
C ARG A 107 -31.28 -14.33 -17.66
N ALA A 108 -30.15 -14.39 -18.36
CA ALA A 108 -30.11 -14.34 -19.83
C ALA A 108 -30.80 -15.55 -20.48
N GLU A 109 -30.87 -16.69 -19.78
CA GLU A 109 -31.60 -17.90 -20.19
C GLU A 109 -33.08 -17.91 -19.75
N GLY A 110 -33.56 -16.82 -19.12
CA GLY A 110 -34.92 -16.73 -18.60
C GLY A 110 -35.15 -17.50 -17.29
N LEU A 111 -34.08 -17.99 -16.65
CA LEU A 111 -34.15 -18.65 -15.35
C LEU A 111 -34.02 -17.62 -14.22
N PRO A 112 -34.71 -17.81 -13.07
CA PRO A 112 -34.54 -16.93 -11.93
C PRO A 112 -33.12 -17.05 -11.39
N ALA A 113 -32.53 -15.90 -11.05
CA ALA A 113 -31.33 -15.82 -10.24
C ALA A 113 -31.11 -14.42 -9.66
N VAL A 114 -30.51 -14.36 -8.48
CA VAL A 114 -29.92 -13.14 -7.91
C VAL A 114 -28.65 -13.50 -7.17
N SER A 115 -27.57 -12.78 -7.46
CA SER A 115 -26.35 -12.81 -6.66
C SER A 115 -26.33 -11.63 -5.71
N LEU A 116 -26.07 -11.91 -4.44
CA LEU A 116 -25.95 -10.91 -3.39
C LEU A 116 -24.48 -10.81 -3.00
N ALA A 117 -23.81 -9.77 -3.50
CA ALA A 117 -22.43 -9.44 -3.16
C ALA A 117 -22.38 -8.82 -1.76
N TRP A 118 -22.50 -9.67 -0.75
CA TRP A 118 -22.60 -9.24 0.65
C TRP A 118 -21.37 -8.47 1.11
N GLY A 119 -21.63 -7.40 1.88
CA GLY A 119 -20.64 -6.79 2.75
C GLY A 119 -20.34 -7.68 3.97
N MET A 120 -19.61 -7.12 4.94
CA MET A 120 -19.30 -7.82 6.17
C MET A 120 -20.57 -7.97 7.02
N TRP A 121 -20.98 -9.20 7.33
CA TRP A 121 -21.97 -9.47 8.37
C TRP A 121 -21.28 -9.37 9.73
N GLN A 122 -22.00 -8.90 10.75
CA GLN A 122 -21.48 -8.82 12.11
C GLN A 122 -21.22 -10.22 12.70
N ASP A 123 -22.09 -11.17 12.36
CA ASP A 123 -21.99 -12.59 12.72
C ASP A 123 -21.57 -13.44 11.50
N GLY A 124 -21.22 -14.71 11.73
CA GLY A 124 -20.89 -15.66 10.65
C GLY A 124 -19.42 -15.65 10.28
N MET A 125 -19.08 -15.77 9.00
CA MET A 125 -17.70 -15.94 8.51
C MET A 125 -16.72 -14.84 8.97
N ALA A 126 -17.23 -13.67 9.33
CA ALA A 126 -16.44 -12.54 9.81
C ALA A 126 -16.31 -12.47 11.35
N SER A 127 -16.94 -13.38 12.10
CA SER A 127 -16.87 -13.42 13.57
C SER A 127 -15.46 -13.73 14.08
N ASP A 128 -14.73 -14.54 13.31
CA ASP A 128 -13.41 -15.05 13.70
C ASP A 128 -12.27 -14.11 13.28
N LEU A 129 -12.59 -13.02 12.57
CA LEU A 129 -11.60 -12.00 12.22
C LEU A 129 -10.98 -11.41 13.48
N ASP A 130 -9.68 -11.19 13.44
CA ASP A 130 -9.00 -10.53 14.53
C ASP A 130 -9.30 -9.02 14.54
N ARG A 131 -8.71 -8.29 15.49
CA ARG A 131 -8.90 -6.83 15.58
C ARG A 131 -8.27 -6.11 14.37
N ALA A 132 -7.15 -6.60 13.85
CA ALA A 132 -6.43 -5.96 12.76
C ALA A 132 -7.19 -6.09 11.44
N ASP A 133 -7.74 -7.26 11.14
CA ASP A 133 -8.57 -7.50 9.95
C ASP A 133 -9.85 -6.66 9.96
N ARG A 134 -10.53 -6.56 11.11
CA ARG A 134 -11.70 -5.67 11.27
C ARG A 134 -11.33 -4.21 11.07
N ALA A 135 -10.20 -3.76 11.62
CA ALA A 135 -9.72 -2.39 11.43
C ALA A 135 -9.35 -2.12 9.96
N ARG A 136 -8.75 -3.09 9.27
CA ARG A 136 -8.43 -3.00 7.83
C ARG A 136 -9.70 -2.81 6.99
N LEU A 137 -10.73 -3.62 7.23
CA LEU A 137 -12.02 -3.51 6.54
C LEU A 137 -12.72 -2.17 6.80
N ALA A 138 -12.75 -1.71 8.06
CA ALA A 138 -13.34 -0.42 8.42
C ALA A 138 -12.63 0.75 7.72
N ARG A 139 -11.29 0.70 7.59
CA ARG A 139 -10.51 1.70 6.82
C ARG A 139 -10.86 1.71 5.34
N ASN A 140 -11.24 0.57 4.78
CA ASN A 140 -11.72 0.46 3.40
C ASN A 140 -13.21 0.84 3.26
N GLY A 141 -13.82 1.41 4.31
CA GLY A 141 -15.19 1.91 4.29
C GLY A 141 -16.26 0.84 4.35
N ILE A 142 -15.92 -0.42 4.67
CA ILE A 142 -16.88 -1.51 4.85
C ILE A 142 -17.16 -1.67 6.34
N LEU A 143 -18.42 -1.49 6.72
CA LEU A 143 -18.89 -1.64 8.10
C LEU A 143 -19.51 -3.02 8.32
N PRO A 144 -19.40 -3.60 9.53
CA PRO A 144 -20.16 -4.78 9.90
C PRO A 144 -21.66 -4.46 9.92
N MET A 145 -22.44 -5.32 9.27
CA MET A 145 -23.89 -5.22 9.19
C MET A 145 -24.55 -6.19 10.19
N PRO A 146 -25.42 -5.70 11.08
CA PRO A 146 -26.22 -6.56 11.94
C PRO A 146 -27.06 -7.58 11.15
N THR A 147 -27.19 -8.79 11.69
CA THR A 147 -27.85 -9.93 11.03
C THR A 147 -29.31 -9.63 10.65
N ASP A 148 -30.05 -8.95 11.52
CA ASP A 148 -31.43 -8.53 11.25
C ASP A 148 -31.52 -7.59 10.04
N ARG A 149 -30.57 -6.66 9.93
CA ARG A 149 -30.48 -5.72 8.81
C ARG A 149 -30.09 -6.41 7.51
N ALA A 150 -29.22 -7.42 7.59
CA ALA A 150 -28.82 -8.21 6.43
C ALA A 150 -29.96 -9.10 5.91
N LEU A 151 -30.73 -9.71 6.82
CA LEU A 151 -31.95 -10.46 6.46
C LEU A 151 -33.03 -9.54 5.85
N ALA A 152 -33.23 -8.33 6.39
CA ALA A 152 -34.13 -7.35 5.78
C ALA A 152 -33.70 -6.93 4.36
N ALA A 153 -32.39 -6.86 4.11
CA ALA A 153 -31.84 -6.60 2.77
C ALA A 153 -32.06 -7.78 1.82
N LEU A 154 -31.97 -9.03 2.31
CA LEU A 154 -32.35 -10.22 1.55
C LEU A 154 -33.83 -10.17 1.15
N ASP A 155 -34.73 -9.89 2.10
CA ASP A 155 -36.17 -9.77 1.82
C ASP A 155 -36.45 -8.70 0.76
N THR A 156 -35.77 -7.56 0.84
CA THR A 156 -35.89 -6.48 -0.14
C THR A 156 -35.37 -6.89 -1.52
N ALA A 157 -34.27 -7.64 -1.58
CA ALA A 157 -33.72 -8.14 -2.83
C ALA A 157 -34.64 -9.16 -3.53
N LEU A 158 -35.34 -10.00 -2.75
CA LEU A 158 -36.27 -11.00 -3.28
C LEU A 158 -37.65 -10.38 -3.63
N ALA A 159 -38.05 -9.33 -2.92
CA ALA A 159 -39.29 -8.61 -3.20
C ALA A 159 -39.23 -7.67 -4.41
N ALA A 160 -38.03 -7.39 -4.95
CA ALA A 160 -37.86 -6.50 -6.09
C ALA A 160 -38.40 -7.14 -7.40
N GLN A 161 -39.64 -6.80 -7.75
CA GLN A 161 -40.35 -7.31 -8.94
C GLN A 161 -40.10 -6.49 -10.22
N GLU A 162 -39.65 -5.23 -10.09
CA GLU A 162 -39.43 -4.33 -11.23
C GLU A 162 -37.93 -4.25 -11.58
N GLU A 163 -37.56 -4.75 -12.77
CA GLU A 163 -36.18 -4.85 -13.30
C GLU A 163 -35.12 -5.40 -12.32
N PRO A 164 -35.25 -6.66 -11.90
CA PRO A 164 -34.30 -7.26 -10.96
C PRO A 164 -32.92 -7.41 -11.62
N ARG A 165 -31.99 -6.57 -11.20
CA ARG A 165 -30.58 -6.70 -11.56
C ARG A 165 -30.08 -8.08 -11.11
N PRO A 166 -29.30 -8.80 -11.93
CA PRO A 166 -28.80 -10.12 -11.56
C PRO A 166 -27.85 -10.08 -10.36
N VAL A 167 -27.25 -8.92 -10.08
CA VAL A 167 -26.27 -8.72 -9.01
C VAL A 167 -26.66 -7.49 -8.20
N LEU A 168 -26.77 -7.67 -6.88
CA LEU A 168 -27.01 -6.61 -5.91
C LEU A 168 -25.92 -6.66 -4.84
N ALA A 169 -25.52 -5.50 -4.32
CA ALA A 169 -24.47 -5.41 -3.31
C ALA A 169 -25.03 -4.84 -1.99
N PRO A 170 -25.63 -5.68 -1.13
CA PRO A 170 -26.02 -5.29 0.22
C PRO A 170 -24.79 -5.08 1.11
N VAL A 171 -24.32 -3.83 1.18
CA VAL A 171 -23.11 -3.45 1.92
C VAL A 171 -23.41 -2.25 2.81
N ALA A 172 -23.01 -2.32 4.08
CA ALA A 172 -22.98 -1.16 4.96
C ALA A 172 -21.69 -0.39 4.70
N LEU A 173 -21.80 0.84 4.18
CA LEU A 173 -20.65 1.66 3.81
C LEU A 173 -20.48 2.85 4.75
N ASP A 174 -19.24 3.10 5.16
CA ASP A 174 -18.83 4.38 5.73
C ASP A 174 -18.39 5.32 4.60
N LEU A 175 -19.33 6.15 4.13
CA LEU A 175 -19.05 7.11 3.06
C LEU A 175 -18.03 8.18 3.45
N ALA A 176 -17.84 8.46 4.74
CA ALA A 176 -16.82 9.41 5.19
C ALA A 176 -15.42 8.78 5.11
N ALA A 177 -15.27 7.54 5.56
CA ALA A 177 -14.03 6.78 5.40
C ALA A 177 -13.65 6.61 3.93
N LEU A 178 -14.62 6.27 3.06
CA LEU A 178 -14.39 6.16 1.61
C LEU A 178 -13.90 7.48 1.00
N ARG A 179 -14.49 8.63 1.37
CA ARG A 179 -14.00 9.94 0.90
C ARG A 179 -12.56 10.21 1.32
N GLY A 180 -12.16 9.74 2.51
CA GLY A 180 -10.81 9.87 3.04
C GLY A 180 -9.75 9.09 2.25
N LEU A 181 -10.13 8.11 1.42
CA LEU A 181 -9.20 7.33 0.61
C LEU A 181 -8.59 8.14 -0.56
N GLY A 182 -9.21 9.26 -0.96
CA GLY A 182 -8.69 10.11 -2.03
C GLY A 182 -8.44 9.34 -3.33
N ASP A 183 -7.21 9.41 -3.85
CA ASP A 183 -6.81 8.73 -5.09
C ASP A 183 -6.80 7.20 -4.98
N ALA A 184 -6.77 6.64 -3.76
CA ALA A 184 -6.82 5.20 -3.52
C ALA A 184 -8.26 4.63 -3.53
N LEU A 185 -9.29 5.47 -3.73
CA LEU A 185 -10.69 5.06 -3.78
C LEU A 185 -10.97 4.18 -5.02
N PRO A 186 -11.49 2.94 -4.85
CA PRO A 186 -11.93 2.09 -5.95
C PRO A 186 -12.94 2.79 -6.87
N GLU A 187 -12.82 2.58 -8.19
CA GLU A 187 -13.68 3.22 -9.21
C GLU A 187 -15.17 3.01 -8.93
N LEU A 188 -15.54 1.80 -8.49
CA LEU A 188 -16.91 1.41 -8.19
C LEU A 188 -17.56 2.31 -7.12
N TYR A 189 -16.78 2.89 -6.22
CA TYR A 189 -17.28 3.77 -5.16
C TYR A 189 -17.35 5.25 -5.55
N ARG A 190 -16.73 5.67 -6.67
CA ARG A 190 -16.74 7.09 -7.10
C ARG A 190 -18.14 7.63 -7.41
N GLY A 191 -19.08 6.77 -7.78
CA GLY A 191 -20.48 7.15 -7.94
C GLY A 191 -21.23 7.38 -6.60
N LEU A 192 -20.73 6.81 -5.51
CA LEU A 192 -21.35 6.87 -4.18
C LEU A 192 -20.82 8.03 -3.33
N VAL A 193 -19.58 8.44 -3.59
CA VAL A 193 -18.97 9.59 -2.94
C VAL A 193 -18.73 10.68 -3.97
N ARG A 194 -19.28 11.88 -3.73
CA ARG A 194 -18.89 13.06 -4.50
C ARG A 194 -17.44 13.38 -4.15
N THR A 195 -16.49 12.91 -4.96
CA THR A 195 -15.14 13.46 -4.98
C THR A 195 -15.30 14.85 -5.56
N GLU A 196 -15.28 15.88 -4.72
CA GLU A 196 -15.20 17.25 -5.21
C GLU A 196 -13.96 17.32 -6.09
N ARG A 197 -14.17 17.43 -7.40
CA ARG A 197 -13.11 17.62 -8.37
C ARG A 197 -12.37 18.86 -7.91
N ARG A 198 -11.18 18.67 -7.34
CA ARG A 198 -10.32 19.74 -6.83
C ARG A 198 -9.91 20.62 -8.01
N LEU A 199 -10.81 21.50 -8.43
CA LEU A 199 -10.47 22.70 -9.18
C LEU A 199 -9.46 23.41 -8.30
N ALA A 200 -8.25 23.56 -8.83
CA ALA A 200 -7.14 24.23 -8.19
C ALA A 200 -7.56 25.60 -7.65
N ARG A 201 -7.96 25.62 -6.38
CA ARG A 201 -8.04 26.77 -5.51
C ARG A 201 -7.51 26.29 -4.18
N SER A 202 -6.20 26.41 -4.05
CA SER A 202 -5.49 26.27 -2.78
C SER A 202 -6.10 27.23 -1.76
N ALA A 203 -6.97 26.71 -0.92
CA ALA A 203 -7.05 27.12 0.48
C ALA A 203 -6.40 25.96 1.26
N PRO A 204 -5.28 26.17 1.97
CA PRO A 204 -4.63 25.10 2.69
C PRO A 204 -5.52 24.73 3.89
N ALA A 205 -6.23 23.60 3.78
CA ALA A 205 -6.43 22.77 4.95
C ALA A 205 -5.02 22.42 5.45
N ALA A 206 -4.72 22.70 6.72
CA ALA A 206 -3.40 22.59 7.34
C ALA A 206 -2.60 21.41 6.77
N THR A 207 -1.75 21.71 5.78
CA THR A 207 -0.94 20.72 5.10
C THR A 207 0.12 20.32 6.11
N GLU A 208 0.06 19.08 6.60
CA GLU A 208 1.22 18.50 7.28
C GLU A 208 2.43 18.69 6.36
N ILE A 209 3.47 19.30 6.92
CA ILE A 209 4.73 19.53 6.21
C ILE A 209 5.25 18.15 5.77
N PRO A 210 5.55 17.94 4.46
CA PRO A 210 6.10 16.67 3.96
C PRO A 210 7.24 16.16 4.84
N LEU A 211 7.30 14.85 5.10
CA LEU A 211 8.26 14.26 6.03
C LEU A 211 9.71 14.71 5.74
N ALA A 212 10.10 14.75 4.46
CA ALA A 212 11.41 15.26 4.03
C ALA A 212 11.67 16.72 4.45
N GLN A 213 10.68 17.60 4.33
CA GLN A 213 10.77 19.00 4.78
C GLN A 213 10.72 19.14 6.31
N ARG A 214 10.18 18.16 7.03
CA ARG A 214 10.27 18.13 8.51
C ARG A 214 11.66 17.72 8.99
N LEU A 215 12.42 17.01 8.16
CA LEU A 215 13.78 16.57 8.47
C LEU A 215 14.82 17.65 8.15
N THR A 216 14.53 18.57 7.21
CA THR A 216 15.45 19.67 6.88
C THR A 216 15.64 20.60 8.08
N GLY A 217 16.91 20.80 8.47
CA GLY A 217 17.29 21.68 9.59
C GLY A 217 17.31 21.02 10.97
N LEU A 218 16.90 19.75 11.08
CA LEU A 218 17.08 18.94 12.28
C LEU A 218 18.47 18.30 12.30
N ASP A 219 19.02 18.10 13.49
CA ASP A 219 20.25 17.31 13.64
C ASP A 219 19.99 15.79 13.45
N GLY A 220 21.07 15.00 13.35
CA GLY A 220 20.95 13.56 13.07
C GLY A 220 20.17 12.78 14.13
N GLU A 221 20.20 13.19 15.41
CA GLU A 221 19.47 12.54 16.49
C GLU A 221 17.99 12.91 16.48
N GLU A 222 17.67 14.16 16.16
CA GLU A 222 16.31 14.65 15.97
C GLU A 222 15.64 14.02 14.75
N GLN A 223 16.36 13.91 13.64
CA GLN A 223 15.90 13.20 12.44
C GLN A 223 15.57 11.74 12.75
N GLN A 224 16.47 11.04 13.46
CA GLN A 224 16.28 9.64 13.81
C GLN A 224 15.07 9.43 14.75
N ARG A 225 14.89 10.31 15.75
CA ARG A 225 13.72 10.26 16.64
C ARG A 225 12.42 10.47 15.88
N LEU A 226 12.38 11.47 14.99
CA LEU A 226 11.20 11.78 14.20
C LEU A 226 10.81 10.63 13.26
N LEU A 227 11.80 10.04 12.57
CA LEU A 227 11.58 8.89 11.70
C LEU A 227 11.16 7.65 12.47
N LEU A 228 11.74 7.40 13.65
CA LEU A 228 11.38 6.28 14.49
C LEU A 228 9.92 6.36 14.94
N ASP A 229 9.49 7.53 15.43
CA ASP A 229 8.10 7.76 15.81
C ASP A 229 7.15 7.60 14.62
N PHE A 230 7.54 8.11 13.44
CA PHE A 230 6.77 7.97 12.21
C PHE A 230 6.59 6.50 11.80
N VAL A 231 7.68 5.71 11.74
CA VAL A 231 7.60 4.29 11.37
C VAL A 231 6.78 3.52 12.42
N ARG A 232 6.96 3.84 13.70
CA ARG A 232 6.22 3.20 14.78
C ARG A 232 4.71 3.45 14.69
N GLU A 233 4.31 4.67 14.32
CA GLU A 233 2.91 4.98 14.02
C GLU A 233 2.38 4.14 12.84
N GLN A 234 3.15 4.01 11.76
CA GLN A 234 2.73 3.18 10.62
C GLN A 234 2.61 1.69 10.98
N VAL A 235 3.57 1.15 11.73
CA VAL A 235 3.53 -0.24 12.21
C VAL A 235 2.32 -0.45 13.13
N GLY A 236 2.06 0.50 14.06
CA GLY A 236 0.90 0.43 14.94
C GLY A 236 -0.44 0.47 14.19
N ILE A 237 -0.54 1.22 13.09
CA ILE A 237 -1.74 1.25 12.25
C ILE A 237 -1.98 -0.10 11.57
N VAL A 238 -0.93 -0.71 11.03
CA VAL A 238 -1.01 -2.01 10.34
C VAL A 238 -1.37 -3.11 11.32
N LEU A 239 -0.76 -3.14 12.50
CA LEU A 239 -1.05 -4.12 13.56
C LEU A 239 -2.31 -3.82 14.36
N ALA A 240 -3.00 -2.71 14.09
CA ALA A 240 -4.11 -2.18 14.90
C ALA A 240 -3.79 -2.11 16.41
N HIS A 241 -2.54 -1.73 16.74
CA HIS A 241 -2.07 -1.63 18.11
C HIS A 241 -2.65 -0.37 18.77
N PRO A 242 -3.34 -0.48 19.92
CA PRO A 242 -4.06 0.65 20.53
C PRO A 242 -3.13 1.77 21.04
N ALA A 243 -1.87 1.45 21.27
CA ALA A 243 -0.83 2.41 21.61
C ALA A 243 0.41 2.14 20.75
N PRO A 244 0.53 2.75 19.56
CA PRO A 244 1.73 2.59 18.73
C PRO A 244 2.99 2.94 19.51
N ARG A 245 2.88 3.90 20.44
CA ARG A 245 3.98 4.34 21.31
C ARG A 245 4.47 3.31 22.35
N THR A 246 3.91 2.11 22.40
CA THR A 246 4.41 1.03 23.27
C THR A 246 5.06 -0.10 22.49
N ILE A 247 5.09 -0.02 21.15
CA ILE A 247 5.73 -1.05 20.31
C ILE A 247 7.23 -1.02 20.58
N ASP A 248 7.79 -2.19 20.90
CA ASP A 248 9.23 -2.37 21.05
C ASP A 248 9.91 -2.21 19.69
N VAL A 249 10.82 -1.24 19.60
CA VAL A 249 11.45 -0.84 18.34
C VAL A 249 12.61 -1.76 17.94
N GLU A 250 13.12 -2.57 18.86
CA GLU A 250 14.19 -3.55 18.63
C GLU A 250 13.64 -4.95 18.33
N ARG A 251 12.39 -5.21 18.71
CA ARG A 251 11.78 -6.52 18.47
C ARG A 251 11.49 -6.70 16.98
N GLY A 252 11.73 -7.91 16.50
CA GLY A 252 11.42 -8.29 15.13
C GLY A 252 9.93 -8.06 14.81
N LEU A 253 9.64 -7.45 13.67
CA LEU A 253 8.29 -7.16 13.23
C LEU A 253 7.46 -8.45 13.05
N LEU A 254 8.08 -9.52 12.57
CA LEU A 254 7.44 -10.84 12.47
C LEU A 254 7.03 -11.37 13.87
N ASP A 255 7.90 -11.20 14.88
CA ASP A 255 7.63 -11.61 16.27
C ASP A 255 6.56 -10.75 16.95
N LEU A 256 6.29 -9.56 16.39
CA LEU A 256 5.21 -8.66 16.79
C LEU A 256 3.88 -9.01 16.09
N GLY A 257 3.86 -10.03 15.24
CA GLY A 257 2.66 -10.49 14.53
C GLY A 257 2.48 -9.84 13.16
N LEU A 258 3.52 -9.23 12.60
CA LEU A 258 3.48 -8.71 11.23
C LEU A 258 3.67 -9.88 10.25
N ASP A 259 2.58 -10.34 9.63
CA ASP A 259 2.64 -11.38 8.61
C ASP A 259 3.06 -10.85 7.22
N SER A 260 3.12 -11.74 6.23
CA SER A 260 3.49 -11.39 4.84
C SER A 260 2.55 -10.38 4.19
N LEU A 261 1.27 -10.32 4.58
CA LEU A 261 0.28 -9.38 4.03
C LEU A 261 0.43 -8.01 4.69
N ALA A 262 0.58 -7.99 6.01
CA ALA A 262 0.86 -6.81 6.82
C ALA A 262 2.20 -6.16 6.42
N ALA A 263 3.20 -6.95 6.04
CA ALA A 263 4.46 -6.44 5.48
C ALA A 263 4.27 -5.65 4.18
N VAL A 264 3.44 -6.16 3.27
CA VAL A 264 3.10 -5.47 2.01
C VAL A 264 2.28 -4.21 2.28
N GLU A 265 1.32 -4.26 3.21
CA GLU A 265 0.54 -3.08 3.61
C GLU A 265 1.45 -1.99 4.20
N LEU A 266 2.34 -2.35 5.13
CA LEU A 266 3.31 -1.43 5.74
C LEU A 266 4.17 -0.75 4.67
N ARG A 267 4.75 -1.52 3.75
CA ARG A 267 5.56 -0.99 2.65
C ARG A 267 4.76 -0.01 1.78
N ASN A 268 3.53 -0.36 1.41
CA ASN A 268 2.67 0.49 0.58
C ASN A 268 2.39 1.81 1.28
N ARG A 269 2.07 1.78 2.58
CA ARG A 269 1.82 2.98 3.38
C ARG A 269 3.06 3.87 3.45
N LEU A 270 4.22 3.29 3.72
CA LEU A 270 5.48 4.03 3.74
C LEU A 270 5.74 4.68 2.38
N ASN A 271 5.61 3.96 1.26
CA ASN A 271 5.75 4.55 -0.09
C ASN A 271 4.82 5.75 -0.31
N THR A 272 3.54 5.64 0.08
CA THR A 272 2.57 6.71 -0.12
C THR A 272 2.93 7.95 0.70
N THR A 273 3.34 7.80 1.95
CA THR A 273 3.59 8.93 2.85
C THR A 273 4.98 9.55 2.65
N THR A 274 5.97 8.77 2.24
CA THR A 274 7.34 9.26 1.98
C THR A 274 7.59 9.61 0.51
N ALA A 275 6.69 9.22 -0.39
CA ALA A 275 6.87 9.28 -1.85
C ALA A 275 8.08 8.48 -2.38
N LEU A 276 8.64 7.57 -1.58
CA LEU A 276 9.75 6.69 -1.97
C LEU A 276 9.26 5.46 -2.74
N ARG A 277 10.20 4.78 -3.41
CA ARG A 277 10.00 3.45 -4.02
C ARG A 277 10.74 2.39 -3.22
N LEU A 278 10.17 2.00 -2.09
CA LEU A 278 10.77 1.03 -1.17
C LEU A 278 10.67 -0.41 -1.75
N PRO A 279 11.72 -1.24 -1.54
CA PRO A 279 11.76 -2.60 -2.05
C PRO A 279 10.70 -3.49 -1.41
N SER A 280 10.28 -4.55 -2.11
CA SER A 280 9.33 -5.54 -1.57
C SER A 280 9.90 -6.36 -0.41
N THR A 281 11.23 -6.39 -0.29
CA THR A 281 11.97 -7.08 0.77
C THR A 281 12.21 -6.21 2.01
N LEU A 282 11.71 -4.95 2.05
CA LEU A 282 11.96 -3.97 3.11
C LEU A 282 11.88 -4.55 4.53
N VAL A 283 10.81 -5.28 4.85
CA VAL A 283 10.58 -5.85 6.20
C VAL A 283 11.54 -7.01 6.51
N PHE A 284 12.04 -7.70 5.49
CA PHE A 284 13.03 -8.77 5.66
C PHE A 284 14.45 -8.22 5.79
N ASP A 285 14.78 -7.22 4.98
CA ASP A 285 16.09 -6.54 4.99
C ASP A 285 16.24 -5.67 6.26
N HIS A 286 15.13 -5.11 6.75
CA HIS A 286 15.06 -4.26 7.93
C HIS A 286 13.98 -4.79 8.89
N PRO A 287 14.31 -5.81 9.71
CA PRO A 287 13.32 -6.58 10.46
C PRO A 287 12.77 -5.87 11.70
N THR A 288 13.21 -4.66 12.02
CA THR A 288 12.79 -3.91 13.21
C THR A 288 12.29 -2.52 12.84
N THR A 289 11.45 -1.92 13.70
CA THR A 289 10.98 -0.53 13.51
C THR A 289 12.16 0.44 13.41
N ARG A 290 13.22 0.22 14.21
CA ARG A 290 14.44 1.03 14.14
C ARG A 290 15.16 0.87 12.80
N ALA A 291 15.36 -0.35 12.33
CA ALA A 291 16.08 -0.59 11.07
C ALA A 291 15.37 0.07 9.88
N ILE A 292 14.03 0.04 9.84
CA ILE A 292 13.25 0.73 8.80
C ILE A 292 13.42 2.26 8.92
N ALA A 293 13.40 2.82 10.13
CA ALA A 293 13.59 4.25 10.33
C ALA A 293 14.98 4.73 9.88
N GLU A 294 16.02 3.93 10.14
CA GLU A 294 17.39 4.19 9.67
C GLU A 294 17.50 4.12 8.14
N PHE A 295 16.87 3.11 7.52
CA PHE A 295 16.80 3.00 6.07
C PHE A 295 16.12 4.22 5.44
N LEU A 296 14.97 4.65 5.97
CA LEU A 296 14.26 5.83 5.49
C LEU A 296 15.08 7.13 5.65
N ARG A 297 15.92 7.23 6.70
CA ARG A 297 16.81 8.39 6.85
C ARG A 297 17.82 8.46 5.70
N GLY A 298 18.44 7.33 5.36
CA GLY A 298 19.39 7.26 4.24
C GLY A 298 18.75 7.67 2.91
N GLU A 299 17.53 7.21 2.65
CA GLU A 299 16.79 7.54 1.42
C GLU A 299 16.29 9.00 1.36
N LEU A 300 15.88 9.58 2.50
CA LEU A 300 15.25 10.91 2.52
C LEU A 300 16.22 12.07 2.70
N VAL A 301 17.32 11.85 3.42
CA VAL A 301 18.30 12.90 3.74
C VAL A 301 19.55 12.76 2.87
N GLY A 302 19.77 11.59 2.26
CA GLY A 302 21.06 11.21 1.65
C GLY A 302 22.12 10.94 2.73
N GLU A 303 23.20 10.24 2.37
CA GLU A 303 24.42 10.30 3.19
C GLU A 303 24.83 11.77 3.29
N ALA A 304 25.06 12.26 4.52
CA ALA A 304 25.36 13.66 4.79
C ALA A 304 26.40 14.18 3.77
N ALA A 305 26.00 15.15 2.96
CA ALA A 305 26.89 15.76 1.99
C ALA A 305 28.16 16.20 2.72
N ASP A 306 29.31 15.75 2.22
CA ASP A 306 30.61 16.12 2.76
C ASP A 306 30.67 17.67 2.84
N PRO A 307 30.76 18.25 4.04
CA PRO A 307 30.77 19.69 4.20
C PRO A 307 31.93 20.35 3.44
N VAL A 308 33.00 19.60 3.15
CA VAL A 308 34.11 20.05 2.30
C VAL A 308 33.66 20.11 0.83
N GLN A 309 32.96 19.09 0.34
CA GLN A 309 32.44 19.06 -1.03
C GLN A 309 31.41 20.16 -1.29
N ALA A 310 30.50 20.38 -0.34
CA ALA A 310 29.51 21.47 -0.44
C ALA A 310 30.16 22.87 -0.46
N ALA A 311 31.26 23.05 0.28
CA ALA A 311 32.04 24.29 0.26
C ALA A 311 32.81 24.47 -1.07
N LEU A 312 33.30 23.39 -1.67
CA LEU A 312 33.96 23.41 -2.97
C LEU A 312 32.99 23.77 -4.10
N ASP A 313 31.79 23.19 -4.12
CA ASP A 313 30.78 23.48 -5.13
C ASP A 313 30.30 24.94 -5.05
N ALA A 314 30.14 25.48 -3.83
CA ALA A 314 29.79 26.89 -3.61
C ALA A 314 30.89 27.84 -4.09
N LEU A 315 32.16 27.47 -3.89
CA LEU A 315 33.31 28.23 -4.35
C LEU A 315 33.42 28.21 -5.88
N GLU A 316 33.20 27.05 -6.50
CA GLU A 316 33.21 26.91 -7.97
C GLU A 316 32.12 27.77 -8.63
N ALA A 317 30.92 27.78 -8.05
CA ALA A 317 29.83 28.64 -8.51
C ALA A 317 30.16 30.14 -8.36
N ALA A 318 30.77 30.53 -7.25
CA ALA A 318 31.16 31.92 -7.00
C ALA A 318 32.27 32.40 -7.95
N LEU A 319 33.25 31.54 -8.24
CA LEU A 319 34.34 31.83 -9.19
C LEU A 319 33.83 31.87 -10.64
N SER A 320 32.90 30.99 -11.00
CA SER A 320 32.27 30.98 -12.31
C SER A 320 31.42 32.23 -12.57
N ALA A 321 30.76 32.75 -11.52
CA ALA A 321 29.97 33.98 -11.59
C ALA A 321 30.83 35.26 -11.66
N ALA A 322 32.08 35.22 -11.18
CA ALA A 322 32.99 36.37 -11.19
C ALA A 322 33.57 36.70 -12.58
N GLY A 323 33.51 35.78 -13.54
CA GLY A 323 34.01 35.96 -14.91
C GLY A 323 35.55 36.05 -15.03
N PRO A 324 36.12 35.99 -16.24
CA PRO A 324 37.56 36.08 -16.44
C PRO A 324 38.07 37.48 -16.07
N SER A 325 39.07 37.53 -15.19
CA SER A 325 39.72 38.78 -14.77
C SER A 325 40.86 39.15 -15.72
N ASP A 326 40.86 40.37 -16.23
CA ASP A 326 41.96 40.93 -17.01
C ASP A 326 43.15 41.25 -16.09
N GLY A 327 43.99 40.25 -15.84
CA GLY A 327 45.43 40.37 -15.53
C GLY A 327 45.90 41.07 -14.24
N GLU A 328 45.20 42.05 -13.68
CA GLU A 328 45.66 42.83 -12.52
C GLU A 328 44.50 43.11 -11.55
N GLY A 329 44.33 42.23 -10.56
CA GLY A 329 43.41 42.41 -9.43
C GLY A 329 42.62 41.14 -9.05
N THR A 330 42.21 41.03 -7.76
CA THR A 330 41.35 40.03 -7.07
C THR A 330 41.53 38.53 -7.37
N ALA A 331 41.60 38.10 -8.62
CA ALA A 331 41.80 36.69 -9.02
C ALA A 331 43.17 36.14 -8.58
N GLY A 332 44.22 36.96 -8.62
CA GLY A 332 45.53 36.60 -8.08
C GLY A 332 45.49 36.31 -6.57
N THR A 333 44.66 37.04 -5.82
CA THR A 333 44.46 36.86 -4.38
C THR A 333 43.69 35.58 -4.08
N TYR A 334 42.61 35.29 -4.82
CA TYR A 334 41.86 34.04 -4.67
C TYR A 334 42.72 32.80 -5.00
N ALA A 335 43.53 32.87 -6.06
CA ALA A 335 44.46 31.80 -6.42
C ALA A 335 45.53 31.58 -5.34
N ALA A 336 46.07 32.64 -4.74
CA ALA A 336 47.06 32.53 -3.66
C ALA A 336 46.46 31.93 -2.38
N GLN A 337 45.22 32.32 -2.02
CA GLN A 337 44.50 31.77 -0.87
C GLN A 337 44.17 30.28 -1.06
N LEU A 338 43.70 29.88 -2.25
CA LEU A 338 43.42 28.48 -2.56
C LEU A 338 44.68 27.60 -2.52
N ARG A 339 45.82 28.10 -3.04
CA ARG A 339 47.12 27.41 -2.90
C ARG A 339 47.62 27.35 -1.46
N GLY A 340 47.24 28.30 -0.60
CA GLY A 340 47.54 28.26 0.83
C GLY A 340 46.74 27.17 1.56
N LEU A 341 45.45 27.06 1.24
CA LEU A 341 44.58 26.01 1.79
C LEU A 341 45.02 24.62 1.33
N LEU A 342 45.36 24.44 0.04
CA LEU A 342 45.90 23.19 -0.49
C LEU A 342 47.17 22.73 0.25
N ARG A 343 48.10 23.65 0.53
CA ARG A 343 49.31 23.35 1.33
C ARG A 343 49.00 22.92 2.77
N THR A 344 47.90 23.41 3.32
CA THR A 344 47.45 23.06 4.68
C THR A 344 46.84 21.64 4.71
N VAL A 345 46.21 21.21 3.61
CA VAL A 345 45.63 19.87 3.46
C VAL A 345 46.68 18.81 3.11
N ASP A 346 47.72 19.18 2.34
CA ASP A 346 48.78 18.26 1.89
C ASP A 346 49.84 17.91 2.96
N GLY A 347 49.80 18.54 4.15
CA GLY A 347 50.61 18.12 5.31
C GLY A 347 52.14 18.11 5.09
N GLY A 348 52.72 19.16 4.49
CA GLY A 348 54.18 19.32 4.33
C GLY A 348 54.77 20.52 5.08
N PRO A 349 56.03 20.45 5.57
CA PRO A 349 56.51 21.14 6.77
C PRO A 349 56.84 22.63 6.58
N ASP A 350 56.99 23.33 7.72
CA ASP A 350 57.65 24.62 7.84
C ASP A 350 58.83 24.77 6.87
N GLY A 351 58.78 25.83 6.06
CA GLY A 351 59.85 26.24 5.15
C GLY A 351 60.12 27.72 5.32
N ALA A 352 61.21 27.99 6.03
CA ALA A 352 61.79 29.30 6.33
C ALA A 352 62.01 30.19 5.10
N ASP A 353 62.07 31.50 5.39
CA ASP A 353 62.82 32.54 4.68
C ASP A 353 62.88 32.48 3.16
N VAL A 354 62.07 33.33 2.52
CA VAL A 354 62.54 34.04 1.33
C VAL A 354 62.87 35.45 1.76
N ALA A 355 64.13 35.65 2.13
CA ALA A 355 64.72 36.96 2.24
C ALA A 355 64.53 37.72 0.92
N LEU A 356 64.09 38.97 1.04
CA LEU A 356 64.12 39.96 -0.03
C LEU A 356 65.57 40.14 -0.49
N ALA A 357 65.96 39.52 -1.60
CA ALA A 357 67.14 39.94 -2.33
C ALA A 357 66.80 41.28 -3.01
N THR A 358 67.43 42.36 -2.56
CA THR A 358 67.37 43.68 -3.18
C THR A 358 68.11 43.68 -4.52
N ASP A 359 67.62 44.47 -5.48
CA ASP A 359 68.07 44.57 -6.87
C ASP A 359 69.60 44.78 -7.06
N ASP A 360 70.33 45.19 -6.02
CA ASP A 360 71.77 45.46 -6.06
C ASP A 360 72.64 44.18 -6.13
N GLU A 361 72.16 43.00 -5.73
CA GLU A 361 72.92 41.74 -5.87
C GLU A 361 72.76 41.08 -7.25
N LEU A 362 71.72 41.47 -8.02
CA LEU A 362 71.47 40.91 -9.35
C LEU A 362 72.40 41.49 -10.43
N PHE A 363 72.92 42.72 -10.23
CA PHE A 363 73.85 43.35 -11.16
C PHE A 363 75.32 42.93 -10.96
N ALA A 364 75.69 42.37 -9.81
CA ALA A 364 77.05 41.90 -9.55
C ALA A 364 77.37 40.55 -10.24
N ALA A 365 76.35 39.75 -10.58
CA ALA A 365 76.53 38.43 -11.22
C ALA A 365 76.61 38.49 -12.76
N LEU A 366 76.29 39.64 -13.38
CA LEU A 366 76.33 39.82 -14.84
C LEU A 366 77.66 40.38 -15.37
N ASP A 367 78.51 40.95 -14.51
CA ASP A 367 79.82 41.51 -14.90
C ASP A 367 80.96 40.47 -14.84
N SER A 368 80.72 39.26 -14.31
CA SER A 368 81.71 38.18 -14.22
C SER A 368 81.72 37.19 -15.40
N GLU A 369 80.85 37.34 -16.40
CA GLU A 369 80.80 36.45 -17.59
C GLU A 369 81.23 37.10 -18.93
N LEU A 370 81.62 38.38 -18.96
CA LEU A 370 82.26 39.01 -20.13
C LEU A 370 83.74 39.30 -19.88
N GLY A 371 84.50 38.24 -19.64
CA GLY A 371 85.92 38.34 -19.28
C GLY A 371 86.76 37.10 -19.60
N ARG A 372 86.63 36.52 -20.80
CA ARG A 372 87.73 35.84 -21.49
C ARG A 372 87.49 35.68 -22.98
#